data_AF-A0A1Q9ALZ3-F1
#
_entry.id   AF-A0A1Q9ALZ3-F1
#
_cell.length_a   1.000
_cell.length_b   1.000
_cell.length_c   1.000
_cell.angle_alpha   90.00
_cell.angle_beta   90.00
_cell.angle_gamma   90.00
#
_symmetry.space_group_name_H-M   'P 1'
#
loop_
_entity.id
_entity.type
_entity.pdbx_description
1 polymer ?
#
loop_
_entity_poly.entity_id
_entity_poly.type
_entity_poly.pdbx_seq_one_letter_code
_entity_poly.pdbx_strand_id
1 'polypeptide(L)'
;MEVARPGDRAVSWGWGPKKMSEAYAYALTYKDHVNLGFYRGADLPDPHGRLKGTGKSMRHLSIRHPDEVSDPAVRDLIVAAREERRKTLGLPG
;
A
#
# COMPACT_ATOMS: atom_id res chain seq x y z
N MET A 1 -10.82 6.93 0.02
CA MET A 1 -11.88 5.91 0.02
C MET A 1 -11.31 4.59 0.47
N GLU A 2 -12.04 3.87 1.32
CA GLU A 2 -11.71 2.52 1.77
C GLU A 2 -12.67 1.52 1.11
N VAL A 3 -12.14 0.39 0.64
CA VAL A 3 -12.94 -0.65 -0.02
C VAL A 3 -12.53 -2.03 0.48
N ALA A 4 -13.46 -2.72 1.14
CA ALA A 4 -13.30 -4.13 1.47
C ALA A 4 -13.27 -4.99 0.19
N ARG A 5 -12.36 -5.97 0.17
CA ARG A 5 -12.15 -6.95 -0.90
C ARG A 5 -12.26 -8.37 -0.32
N PRO A 6 -13.48 -8.87 -0.05
CA PRO A 6 -13.65 -10.17 0.61
C PRO A 6 -13.00 -11.33 -0.15
N GLY A 7 -13.10 -11.34 -1.48
CA GLY A 7 -12.48 -12.38 -2.32
C GLY A 7 -10.95 -12.41 -2.25
N ASP A 8 -10.32 -11.28 -1.93
CA ASP A 8 -8.88 -11.18 -1.73
C ASP A 8 -8.49 -11.34 -0.25
N ARG A 9 -9.45 -11.30 0.69
CA ARG A 9 -9.22 -11.11 2.14
C ARG A 9 -8.41 -9.84 2.44
N ALA A 10 -8.75 -8.76 1.74
CA ALA A 10 -8.03 -7.50 1.85
C ALA A 10 -8.96 -6.30 2.05
N VAL A 11 -8.39 -5.20 2.52
CA VAL A 11 -8.98 -3.85 2.44
C VAL A 11 -8.03 -3.00 1.62
N SER A 12 -8.57 -2.23 0.66
CA SER A 12 -7.78 -1.31 -0.16
C SER A 12 -8.14 0.14 0.14
N TRP A 13 -7.14 1.00 0.17
CA TRP A 13 -7.29 2.45 0.26
C TRP A 13 -6.91 3.13 -1.06
N GLY A 14 -7.71 4.11 -1.47
CA GLY A 14 -7.58 4.75 -2.77
C GLY A 14 -8.32 6.07 -2.91
N TRP A 15 -8.13 6.69 -4.07
CA TRP A 15 -8.89 7.86 -4.49
C TRP A 15 -10.25 7.52 -5.13
N GLY A 16 -10.50 6.23 -5.39
CA GLY A 16 -11.74 5.71 -5.94
C GLY A 16 -11.87 4.19 -5.79
N PRO A 17 -12.98 3.57 -6.26
CA PRO A 17 -13.29 2.17 -6.06
C PRO A 17 -12.43 1.19 -6.86
N LYS A 18 -11.66 1.62 -7.87
CA LYS A 18 -10.96 0.69 -8.75
C LYS A 18 -9.62 0.26 -8.17
N LYS A 19 -9.48 -1.06 -7.95
CA LYS A 19 -8.31 -1.70 -7.33
C LYS A 19 -6.99 -1.34 -8.03
N MET A 20 -6.90 -1.57 -9.34
CA MET A 20 -5.62 -1.45 -10.05
C MET A 20 -5.32 -0.04 -10.59
N SER A 21 -6.33 0.85 -10.65
CA SER A 21 -6.20 2.19 -11.25
C SER A 21 -6.40 3.36 -10.28
N GLU A 22 -7.04 3.16 -9.12
CA GLU A 22 -7.34 4.27 -8.19
C GLU A 22 -6.87 4.01 -6.75
N ALA A 23 -6.68 2.74 -6.36
CA ALA A 23 -6.10 2.39 -5.07
C ALA A 23 -4.58 2.59 -5.05
N TYR A 24 -4.04 2.99 -3.90
CA TYR A 24 -2.62 3.18 -3.65
C TYR A 24 -2.04 2.13 -2.70
N ALA A 25 -2.80 1.72 -1.68
CA ALA A 25 -2.38 0.73 -0.70
C ALA A 25 -3.48 -0.30 -0.41
N TYR A 26 -3.09 -1.42 0.19
CA TYR A 26 -4.00 -2.44 0.70
C TYR A 26 -3.41 -3.17 1.90
N ALA A 27 -4.26 -3.63 2.80
CA ALA A 27 -3.92 -4.58 3.84
C ALA A 27 -4.49 -5.94 3.46
N LEU A 28 -3.61 -6.94 3.30
CA LEU A 28 -3.95 -8.33 3.01
C LEU A 28 -3.66 -9.18 4.24
N THR A 29 -4.67 -9.89 4.74
CA THR A 29 -4.53 -10.66 5.97
C THR A 29 -3.96 -12.06 5.72
N TYR A 30 -2.99 -12.44 6.54
CA TYR A 30 -2.48 -13.80 6.69
C TYR A 30 -2.73 -14.27 8.12
N LYS A 31 -2.44 -15.54 8.40
CA LYS A 31 -2.65 -16.15 9.72
C LYS A 31 -1.93 -15.40 10.84
N ASP A 32 -0.66 -15.04 10.61
CA ASP A 32 0.24 -14.53 11.65
C ASP A 32 0.75 -13.10 11.37
N HIS A 33 0.30 -12.47 10.29
CA HIS A 33 0.73 -11.12 9.90
C HIS A 33 -0.24 -10.49 8.91
N VAL A 34 -0.09 -9.19 8.69
CA VAL A 34 -0.74 -8.45 7.61
C VAL A 34 0.33 -8.01 6.63
N ASN A 35 0.10 -8.23 5.33
CA ASN A 35 0.89 -7.56 4.32
C ASN A 35 0.26 -6.19 4.02
N LEU A 36 0.97 -5.13 4.37
CA LEU A 36 0.69 -3.80 3.86
C LEU A 36 1.35 -3.70 2.48
N GLY A 37 0.54 -3.71 1.44
CA GLY A 37 0.97 -3.69 0.05
C GLY A 37 0.61 -2.40 -0.67
N PHE A 38 1.36 -2.12 -1.72
CA PHE A 38 1.23 -0.94 -2.55
C PHE A 38 1.10 -1.34 -4.02
N TYR A 39 0.05 -0.88 -4.70
CA TYR A 39 -0.23 -1.26 -6.10
C TYR A 39 0.87 -0.81 -7.07
N ARG A 40 1.47 0.35 -6.79
CA ARG A 40 2.64 0.92 -7.50
C ARG A 40 3.89 0.93 -6.62
N GLY A 41 4.01 -0.06 -5.74
CA GLY A 41 5.10 -0.14 -4.77
C GLY A 41 6.51 -0.13 -5.36
N ALA A 42 6.70 -0.61 -6.60
CA ALA A 42 7.99 -0.57 -7.29
C ALA A 42 8.45 0.84 -7.68
N ASP A 43 7.52 1.80 -7.73
CA ASP A 43 7.77 3.19 -8.10
C ASP A 43 7.98 4.08 -6.85
N LEU A 44 7.87 3.50 -5.63
CA LEU A 44 7.97 4.26 -4.38
C LEU A 44 9.42 4.38 -3.92
N PRO A 45 9.80 5.52 -3.31
CA PRO A 45 11.07 5.62 -2.59
C PRO A 45 11.05 4.69 -1.39
N ASP A 46 12.06 3.82 -1.28
CA ASP A 46 12.23 2.89 -0.15
C ASP A 46 13.66 3.00 0.41
N PRO A 47 14.02 4.14 1.04
CA PRO A 47 15.37 4.38 1.53
C PRO A 47 15.79 3.41 2.64
N HIS A 48 14.82 2.76 3.29
CA HIS A 48 15.04 1.80 4.37
C HIS A 48 14.97 0.33 3.91
N GLY A 49 14.76 0.07 2.61
CA GLY A 49 14.73 -1.28 2.03
C GLY A 49 13.67 -2.20 2.66
N ARG A 50 12.53 -1.65 3.07
CA ARG A 50 11.46 -2.39 3.76
C ARG A 50 10.58 -3.17 2.79
N LEU A 51 10.49 -2.73 1.53
CA LEU A 51 9.59 -3.29 0.53
C LEU A 51 10.12 -4.61 -0.03
N LYS A 52 9.22 -5.58 -0.11
CA LYS A 52 9.43 -6.92 -0.65
C LYS A 52 8.56 -7.17 -1.87
N GLY A 53 9.00 -8.11 -2.70
CA GLY A 53 8.30 -8.57 -3.89
C GLY A 53 9.12 -8.37 -5.16
N THR A 54 8.99 -9.32 -6.09
CA THR A 54 9.70 -9.34 -7.37
C THR A 54 8.79 -9.07 -8.57
N GLY A 55 7.49 -8.84 -8.33
CA GLY A 55 6.53 -8.53 -9.37
C GLY A 55 6.83 -7.21 -10.10
N LYS A 56 6.18 -6.98 -11.24
CA LYS A 56 6.46 -5.80 -12.09
C LYS A 56 6.17 -4.45 -11.42
N SER A 57 5.11 -4.35 -10.63
CA SER A 57 4.67 -3.05 -10.05
C SER A 57 4.41 -3.07 -8.55
N MET A 58 3.96 -4.20 -8.00
CA MET A 58 3.53 -4.27 -6.62
C MET A 58 4.69 -4.57 -5.68
N ARG A 59 4.67 -3.94 -4.50
CA ARG A 59 5.55 -4.26 -3.37
C ARG A 59 4.73 -4.29 -2.08
N HIS A 60 5.25 -4.94 -1.05
CA HIS A 60 4.63 -4.97 0.27
C HIS A 60 5.67 -5.05 1.38
N LEU A 61 5.26 -4.73 2.59
CA LEU A 61 5.95 -5.14 3.81
C LEU A 61 4.99 -5.96 4.68
N SER A 62 5.56 -6.79 5.55
CA SER A 62 4.77 -7.58 6.50
C SER A 62 4.79 -6.90 7.86
N ILE A 63 3.62 -6.58 8.39
CA ILE A 63 3.38 -6.11 9.74
C ILE A 63 3.02 -7.32 10.60
N ARG A 64 3.85 -7.65 11.59
CA ARG A 64 3.63 -8.77 12.53
C ARG A 64 3.13 -8.29 13.87
N HIS A 65 3.54 -7.10 14.28
CA HIS A 65 3.17 -6.50 15.55
C HIS A 65 2.53 -5.11 15.34
N PRO A 66 1.52 -4.73 16.15
CA PRO A 66 0.82 -3.45 15.96
C PRO A 66 1.71 -2.20 16.07
N ASP A 67 2.78 -2.26 16.87
CA ASP A 67 3.74 -1.18 17.05
C ASP A 67 4.55 -0.87 15.77
N GLU A 68 4.74 -1.84 14.87
CA GLU A 68 5.39 -1.62 13.58
C GLU A 68 4.64 -0.61 12.70
N VAL A 69 3.33 -0.42 12.91
CA VAL A 69 2.54 0.60 12.19
C VAL A 69 2.97 2.02 12.56
N SER A 70 3.60 2.19 13.73
CA SER A 70 4.12 3.48 14.19
C SER A 70 5.53 3.78 13.66
N ASP A 71 6.16 2.85 12.94
CA ASP A 71 7.46 3.10 12.30
C ASP A 71 7.32 4.23 11.26
N PRO A 72 8.11 5.31 11.37
CA PRO A 72 8.11 6.41 10.39
C PRO A 72 8.29 5.93 8.95
N ALA A 73 9.07 4.88 8.71
CA ALA A 73 9.28 4.32 7.38
C ALA A 73 7.97 3.78 6.78
N VAL A 74 7.08 3.20 7.60
CA VAL A 74 5.77 2.71 7.15
C VAL A 74 4.87 3.89 6.78
N ARG A 75 4.85 4.93 7.61
CA ARG A 75 4.12 6.16 7.33
C ARG A 75 4.57 6.81 6.03
N ASP A 76 5.87 6.94 5.82
CA ASP A 76 6.45 7.57 4.64
C ASP A 76 6.09 6.82 3.35
N LEU A 77 6.07 5.48 3.39
CA LEU A 77 5.62 4.66 2.27
C LEU A 77 4.14 4.88 1.94
N ILE A 78 3.27 5.00 2.95
CA ILE A 78 1.84 5.29 2.74
C ILE A 78 1.65 6.68 2.12
N VAL A 79 2.35 7.69 2.64
CA VAL A 79 2.31 9.06 2.10
C VAL A 79 2.81 9.08 0.65
N ALA A 80 3.94 8.45 0.37
CA ALA A 80 4.49 8.35 -0.97
C ALA A 80 3.52 7.66 -1.95
N ALA A 81 2.89 6.55 -1.54
CA ALA A 81 1.91 5.84 -2.35
C ALA A 81 0.66 6.70 -2.64
N ARG A 82 0.16 7.40 -1.62
CA ARG A 82 -0.99 8.30 -1.76
C ARG A 82 -0.68 9.42 -2.76
N GLU A 83 0.50 10.03 -2.64
CA GLU A 83 0.94 11.13 -3.51
C GLU A 83 1.25 10.68 -4.94
N GLU A 84 1.89 9.53 -5.13
CA GLU A 84 2.05 8.91 -6.45
C GLU A 84 0.69 8.80 -7.13
N ARG A 85 -0.27 8.16 -6.46
CA ARG A 85 -1.56 7.90 -7.05
C ARG A 85 -2.36 9.16 -7.31
N ARG A 86 -2.27 10.15 -6.41
CA ARG A 86 -2.91 11.47 -6.56
C ARG A 86 -2.40 12.18 -7.81
N LYS A 87 -1.08 12.24 -7.98
CA LYS A 87 -0.42 12.86 -9.15
C LYS A 87 -0.78 12.14 -10.44
N THR A 88 -0.70 10.81 -10.46
CA THR A 88 -1.04 9.98 -11.62
C THR A 88 -2.49 10.17 -12.08
N LEU A 89 -3.41 10.43 -11.14
CA LEU A 89 -4.82 10.69 -11.43
C LEU A 89 -5.14 12.16 -11.72
N GLY A 90 -4.16 13.07 -11.67
CA GLY A 90 -4.37 14.50 -11.90
C GLY A 90 -5.23 15.18 -10.83
N LEU A 91 -5.26 14.64 -9.60
CA LEU A 91 -6.06 15.18 -8.51
C LEU A 91 -5.34 16.36 -7.82
N PRO A 92 -6.07 17.37 -7.33
CA PRO A 92 -5.48 18.50 -6.60
C PRO A 92 -4.78 18.04 -5.32
N GLY A 93 -3.77 18.82 -4.89
CA GLY A 93 -2.92 18.56 -3.71
C GLY A 93 -3.52 19.04 -2.41
#